data_AF-A0A4P8KDS3-F1
#
_entry.id   AF-A0A4P8KDS3-F1
#
_cell.length_a   1.000
_cell.length_b   1.000
_cell.length_c   1.000
_cell.angle_alpha   90.00
_cell.angle_beta   90.00
_cell.angle_gamma   90.00
#
_symmetry.space_group_name_H-M   'P 1'
#
loop_
_entity.id
_entity.type
_entity.pdbx_description
1 polymer ?
#
loop_
_entity_poly.entity_id
_entity_poly.type
_entity_poly.pdbx_seq_one_letter_code
_entity_poly.pdbx_strand_id
1 'polypeptide(L)'
;MTIDYIMISFVCASVSDVCGYLFAHLIDDFKVVDSNMRGFQSVLTNGVIFIHYENKGTKPVVLLEIRSAGCRFLEEQADHSWRNFFQQLTMIAKHVSIERYSIKRIDIAIDSYTKETLSPTRAESYLKKRLVTSRFRISRTIKEYHVKTAEVKGDSIYFGKRTSDLYIIVYDKQLESDSDSYWFRVELRFRNFWGEKVVAAILDQPDRFSEFIADVLKTTIQFRSGVHRRSEVRRQPLAKWYLDYLSYVRRQSLYGLNSCETKGGVTLDD
;
A
#
# COMPACT_ATOMS: atom_id res chain seq x y z
N MET A 1 -1.54 -10.74 -0.55
CA MET A 1 -1.54 -9.25 -0.44
C MET A 1 -0.21 -8.72 -0.93
N THR A 2 -0.15 -7.45 -1.34
CA THR A 2 1.03 -6.84 -1.95
C THR A 2 1.34 -5.47 -1.38
N ILE A 3 2.61 -5.05 -1.45
CA ILE A 3 2.95 -3.62 -1.38
C ILE A 3 2.70 -3.01 -2.76
N ASP A 4 1.98 -1.90 -2.77
CA ASP A 4 1.51 -1.25 -4.00
C ASP A 4 2.07 0.18 -4.16
N TYR A 5 2.68 0.73 -3.11
CA TYR A 5 3.33 2.04 -3.16
C TYR A 5 4.27 2.24 -1.98
N ILE A 6 5.43 2.86 -2.20
CA ILE A 6 6.35 3.32 -1.16
C ILE A 6 6.78 4.76 -1.46
N MET A 7 6.84 5.60 -0.44
CA MET A 7 7.46 6.90 -0.49
C MET A 7 8.23 7.20 0.79
N ILE A 8 9.51 7.53 0.64
CA ILE A 8 10.43 7.77 1.75
C ILE A 8 11.22 9.04 1.43
N SER A 9 11.37 9.93 2.40
CA SER A 9 12.24 11.09 2.27
C SER A 9 13.50 10.93 3.12
N PHE A 10 14.63 11.38 2.62
CA PHE A 10 15.91 11.45 3.30
C PHE A 10 16.35 12.91 3.36
N VAL A 11 16.63 13.42 4.55
CA VAL A 11 17.01 14.83 4.80
C VAL A 11 18.52 14.94 4.90
N CYS A 12 19.09 15.97 4.28
CA CYS A 12 20.54 16.19 4.17
C CYS A 12 21.27 15.01 3.51
N ALA A 13 20.69 14.47 2.43
CA ALA A 13 21.16 13.26 1.76
C ALA A 13 21.63 13.53 0.33
N SER A 14 22.60 12.74 -0.14
CA SER A 14 22.97 12.68 -1.57
C SER A 14 22.11 11.66 -2.31
N VAL A 15 21.68 12.00 -3.53
CA VAL A 15 20.93 11.08 -4.40
C VAL A 15 21.78 9.86 -4.79
N SER A 16 23.08 10.05 -5.05
CA SER A 16 24.01 8.97 -5.40
C SER A 16 24.12 7.95 -4.29
N ASP A 17 24.25 8.43 -3.05
CA ASP A 17 24.54 7.56 -1.90
C ASP A 17 23.27 6.80 -1.48
N VAL A 18 22.11 7.47 -1.52
CA VAL A 18 20.81 6.80 -1.27
C VAL A 18 20.55 5.74 -2.33
N CYS A 19 20.76 6.05 -3.62
CA CYS A 19 20.56 5.10 -4.71
C CYS A 19 21.56 3.94 -4.65
N GLY A 20 22.85 4.25 -4.49
CA GLY A 20 23.92 3.26 -4.43
C GLY A 20 23.78 2.32 -3.23
N TYR A 21 23.27 2.80 -2.10
CA TYR A 21 23.00 1.93 -0.96
C TYR A 21 21.76 1.05 -1.19
N LEU A 22 20.61 1.62 -1.53
CA LEU A 22 19.34 0.86 -1.63
C LEU A 22 19.21 0.01 -2.90
N PHE A 23 19.90 0.39 -3.98
CA PHE A 23 19.72 -0.19 -5.31
C PHE A 23 21.06 -0.45 -6.02
N ALA A 24 22.10 -0.81 -5.27
CA ALA A 24 23.44 -1.12 -5.82
C ALA A 24 23.39 -2.05 -7.04
N HIS A 25 22.58 -3.10 -6.97
CA HIS A 25 22.41 -4.12 -7.99
C HIS A 25 21.68 -3.64 -9.26
N LEU A 26 21.14 -2.43 -9.26
CA LEU A 26 20.41 -1.83 -10.38
C LEU A 26 21.03 -0.52 -10.85
N ILE A 27 22.19 -0.11 -10.31
CA ILE A 27 22.70 1.26 -10.45
C ILE A 27 22.89 1.67 -11.92
N ASP A 28 23.27 0.72 -12.78
CA ASP A 28 23.50 0.94 -14.21
C ASP A 28 22.20 1.20 -15.00
N ASP A 29 21.04 0.82 -14.46
CA ASP A 29 19.74 1.04 -15.09
C ASP A 29 19.19 2.45 -14.85
N PHE A 30 19.79 3.19 -13.92
CA PHE A 30 19.31 4.52 -13.55
C PHE A 30 19.88 5.61 -14.46
N LYS A 31 19.01 6.52 -14.88
CA LYS A 31 19.37 7.73 -15.62
C LYS A 31 18.78 8.97 -14.97
N VAL A 32 19.46 10.10 -15.15
CA VAL A 32 18.97 11.41 -14.73
C VAL A 32 17.98 11.94 -15.75
N VAL A 33 16.87 12.48 -15.26
CA VAL A 33 15.84 13.13 -16.07
C VAL A 33 15.41 14.42 -15.37
N ASP A 34 15.25 15.50 -16.13
CA ASP A 34 14.68 16.75 -15.63
C ASP A 34 13.21 16.55 -15.24
N SER A 35 12.82 17.04 -14.07
CA SER A 35 11.45 16.89 -13.58
C SER A 35 11.09 17.98 -12.60
N ASN A 36 9.92 18.62 -12.74
CA ASN A 36 9.38 19.56 -11.76
C ASN A 36 8.39 18.90 -10.78
N MET A 37 8.36 17.57 -10.74
CA MET A 37 7.40 16.84 -9.91
C MET A 37 7.67 17.06 -8.43
N ARG A 38 6.61 17.32 -7.66
CA ARG A 38 6.65 17.44 -6.19
C ARG A 38 7.62 18.52 -5.66
N GLY A 39 8.02 19.48 -6.49
CA GLY A 39 8.92 20.58 -6.11
C GLY A 39 10.41 20.24 -6.15
N PHE A 40 10.76 19.10 -6.75
CA PHE A 40 12.12 18.71 -7.11
C PHE A 40 12.41 19.13 -8.55
N GLN A 41 13.67 19.30 -8.93
CA GLN A 41 14.09 19.71 -10.28
C GLN A 41 14.64 18.55 -11.11
N SER A 42 15.07 17.48 -10.45
CA SER A 42 15.72 16.34 -11.07
C SER A 42 15.21 15.03 -10.48
N VAL A 43 15.20 13.98 -11.30
CA VAL A 43 14.88 12.61 -10.87
C VAL A 43 15.91 11.63 -11.43
N LEU A 44 16.45 10.79 -10.56
CA LEU A 44 17.22 9.60 -10.94
C LEU A 44 16.24 8.43 -11.03
N THR A 45 16.12 7.80 -12.21
CA THR A 45 15.09 6.78 -12.46
C THR A 45 15.51 5.72 -13.47
N ASN A 46 15.02 4.49 -13.28
CA ASN A 46 15.05 3.41 -14.27
C ASN A 46 13.69 3.23 -14.99
N GLY A 47 12.80 4.22 -14.88
CA GLY A 47 11.44 4.21 -15.45
C GLY A 47 10.35 3.71 -14.50
N VAL A 48 10.69 2.96 -13.44
CA VAL A 48 9.70 2.41 -12.48
C VAL A 48 10.00 2.75 -11.02
N ILE A 49 11.26 3.02 -10.69
CA ILE A 49 11.72 3.60 -9.42
C ILE A 49 12.11 5.05 -9.67
N PHE A 50 11.67 5.96 -8.80
CA PHE A 50 11.91 7.40 -8.96
C PHE A 50 12.56 7.96 -7.70
N ILE A 51 13.75 8.55 -7.85
CA ILE A 51 14.48 9.20 -6.75
C ILE A 51 14.59 10.68 -7.08
N HIS A 52 13.66 11.48 -6.54
CA HIS A 52 13.58 12.91 -6.78
C HIS A 52 14.57 13.67 -5.89
N TYR A 53 15.29 14.65 -6.43
CA TYR A 53 16.29 15.44 -5.72
C TYR A 53 16.37 16.87 -6.28
N GLU A 54 17.27 17.71 -5.74
CA GLU A 54 17.34 19.16 -6.07
C GLU A 54 16.03 19.89 -5.76
N ASN A 55 15.62 19.85 -4.49
CA ASN A 55 14.51 20.66 -4.00
C ASN A 55 14.94 22.11 -3.73
N LYS A 56 13.99 23.06 -3.88
CA LYS A 56 14.19 24.50 -3.57
C LYS A 56 14.30 24.84 -2.08
N GLY A 57 14.48 23.85 -1.20
CA GLY A 57 14.49 24.05 0.25
C GLY A 57 15.87 24.46 0.77
N THR A 58 15.95 24.84 2.04
CA THR A 58 17.22 25.20 2.71
C THR A 58 18.12 24.00 3.01
N LYS A 59 17.54 22.79 3.04
CA LYS A 59 18.25 21.53 3.20
C LYS A 59 18.03 20.67 1.96
N PRO A 60 19.06 19.96 1.48
CA PRO A 60 18.89 18.99 0.41
C PRO A 60 18.03 17.83 0.92
N VAL A 61 17.02 17.46 0.15
CA VAL A 61 16.13 16.34 0.43
C VAL A 61 16.14 15.42 -0.79
N VAL A 62 16.24 14.12 -0.53
CA VAL A 62 16.02 13.08 -1.53
C VAL A 62 14.70 12.40 -1.23
N LEU A 63 13.85 12.23 -2.24
CA LEU A 63 12.55 11.59 -2.12
C LEU A 63 12.51 10.35 -3.02
N LEU A 64 12.55 9.17 -2.40
CA LEU A 64 12.29 7.90 -3.07
C LEU A 64 10.78 7.71 -3.22
N GLU A 65 10.34 7.38 -4.44
CA GLU A 65 8.98 6.99 -4.81
C GLU A 65 9.02 5.69 -5.64
N ILE A 66 8.45 4.63 -5.09
CA ILE A 66 8.26 3.34 -5.77
C ILE A 66 6.75 3.17 -5.94
N ARG A 67 6.29 3.16 -7.19
CA ARG A 67 4.85 2.98 -7.51
C ARG A 67 4.52 1.49 -7.65
N SER A 68 3.26 1.16 -7.89
CA SER A 68 2.81 -0.24 -8.03
C SER A 68 3.66 -1.05 -9.02
N ALA A 69 3.90 -0.51 -10.22
CA ALA A 69 4.78 -1.14 -11.21
C ALA A 69 6.23 -1.31 -10.72
N GLY A 70 6.79 -0.33 -10.01
CA GLY A 70 8.12 -0.44 -9.39
C GLY A 70 8.17 -1.48 -8.27
N CYS A 71 7.07 -1.64 -7.52
CA CYS A 71 6.96 -2.68 -6.50
C CYS A 71 6.98 -4.08 -7.15
N ARG A 72 6.21 -4.27 -8.24
CA ARG A 72 6.22 -5.52 -9.02
C ARG A 72 7.62 -5.80 -9.61
N PHE A 73 8.22 -4.79 -10.23
CA PHE A 73 9.56 -4.88 -10.81
C PHE A 73 10.62 -5.30 -9.79
N LEU A 74 10.59 -4.74 -8.58
CA LEU A 74 11.54 -5.10 -7.53
C LEU A 74 11.37 -6.55 -7.08
N GLU A 75 10.14 -7.03 -6.92
CA GLU A 75 9.88 -8.41 -6.51
C GLU A 75 10.28 -9.46 -7.55
N GLU A 76 10.48 -9.06 -8.80
CA GLU A 76 11.03 -9.92 -9.86
C GLU A 76 12.55 -10.03 -9.77
N GLN A 77 13.24 -9.12 -9.07
CA GLN A 77 14.69 -9.16 -8.91
C GLN A 77 15.11 -10.30 -7.98
N ALA A 78 16.14 -11.04 -8.36
CA ALA A 78 16.61 -12.22 -7.61
C ALA A 78 17.06 -11.89 -6.18
N ASP A 79 17.67 -10.72 -6.00
CA ASP A 79 18.27 -10.28 -4.73
C ASP A 79 17.32 -9.38 -3.90
N HIS A 80 16.05 -9.26 -4.32
CA HIS A 80 15.07 -8.46 -3.60
C HIS A 80 14.11 -9.27 -2.71
N SER A 81 13.97 -8.81 -1.47
CA SER A 81 12.82 -9.13 -0.62
C SER A 81 12.41 -7.87 0.14
N TRP A 82 11.11 -7.73 0.44
CA TRP A 82 10.63 -6.57 1.20
C TRP A 82 11.23 -6.52 2.61
N ARG A 83 11.44 -7.68 3.23
CA ARG A 83 12.09 -7.75 4.55
C ARG A 83 13.50 -7.17 4.48
N ASN A 84 14.31 -7.62 3.53
CA ASN A 84 15.69 -7.13 3.35
C ASN A 84 15.70 -5.64 3.01
N PHE A 85 14.82 -5.19 2.11
CA PHE A 85 14.69 -3.77 1.76
C PHE A 85 14.42 -2.90 2.99
N PHE A 86 13.47 -3.29 3.84
CA PHE A 86 13.15 -2.51 5.04
C PHE A 86 14.22 -2.65 6.13
N GLN A 87 14.89 -3.79 6.27
CA GLN A 87 16.06 -3.92 7.17
C GLN A 87 17.22 -3.03 6.71
N GLN A 88 17.48 -2.99 5.41
CA GLN A 88 18.48 -2.13 4.83
C GLN A 88 18.15 -0.65 5.08
N LEU A 89 16.87 -0.27 4.90
CA LEU A 89 16.37 1.06 5.20
C LEU A 89 16.59 1.45 6.67
N THR A 90 16.35 0.56 7.65
CA THR A 90 16.57 0.91 9.06
C THR A 90 18.05 1.15 9.40
N MET A 91 18.97 0.55 8.64
CA MET A 91 20.42 0.72 8.80
C MET A 91 20.99 1.90 8.01
N ILE A 92 20.21 2.58 7.17
CA ILE A 92 20.72 3.54 6.20
C ILE A 92 21.58 4.66 6.81
N ALA A 93 21.23 5.16 8.00
CA ALA A 93 21.96 6.24 8.67
C ALA A 93 23.39 5.85 9.11
N LYS A 94 23.72 4.55 9.11
CA LYS A 94 25.09 4.06 9.36
C LYS A 94 25.97 4.06 8.11
N HIS A 95 25.35 4.08 6.93
CA HIS A 95 26.04 3.88 5.65
C HIS A 95 25.95 5.10 4.73
N VAL A 96 24.92 5.92 4.89
CA VAL A 96 24.68 7.13 4.11
C VAL A 96 24.59 8.32 5.06
N SER A 97 25.32 9.39 4.77
CA SER A 97 25.24 10.63 5.54
C SER A 97 23.87 11.26 5.35
N ILE A 98 23.03 11.15 6.37
CA ILE A 98 21.69 11.74 6.43
C ILE A 98 21.43 12.29 7.83
N GLU A 99 20.59 13.32 7.93
CA GLU A 99 20.09 13.80 9.22
C GLU A 99 18.99 12.89 9.76
N ARG A 100 18.08 12.45 8.87
CA ARG A 100 16.99 11.52 9.16
C ARG A 100 16.35 11.02 7.88
N TYR A 101 15.65 9.90 7.97
CA TYR A 101 14.66 9.49 6.97
C TYR A 101 13.23 9.55 7.56
N SER A 102 12.22 9.52 6.69
CA SER A 102 10.82 9.42 7.12
C SER A 102 10.00 8.67 6.10
N ILE A 103 9.21 7.70 6.57
CA ILE A 103 8.25 6.98 5.74
C ILE A 103 7.04 7.90 5.50
N LYS A 104 6.92 8.40 4.27
CA LYS A 104 5.84 9.33 3.88
C LYS A 104 4.59 8.61 3.41
N ARG A 105 4.73 7.41 2.84
CA ARG A 105 3.60 6.60 2.39
C ARG A 105 4.02 5.14 2.19
N ILE A 106 3.16 4.22 2.61
CA ILE A 106 3.17 2.82 2.19
C ILE A 106 1.72 2.43 1.89
N ASP A 107 1.47 1.84 0.73
CA ASP A 107 0.15 1.30 0.38
C ASP A 107 0.22 -0.24 0.38
N ILE A 108 -0.71 -0.88 1.09
CA ILE A 108 -0.91 -2.33 1.07
C ILE A 108 -2.20 -2.62 0.30
N ALA A 109 -2.11 -3.46 -0.74
CA ALA A 109 -3.24 -3.88 -1.54
C ALA A 109 -3.67 -5.31 -1.22
N ILE A 110 -4.98 -5.51 -1.15
CA ILE A 110 -5.64 -6.79 -0.92
C ILE A 110 -6.58 -7.04 -2.09
N ASP A 111 -6.26 -8.06 -2.89
CA ASP A 111 -7.10 -8.49 -4.00
C ASP A 111 -8.10 -9.55 -3.56
N SER A 112 -9.28 -9.55 -4.17
CA SER A 112 -10.34 -10.53 -3.98
C SER A 112 -11.00 -10.88 -5.30
N TYR A 113 -11.00 -12.16 -5.64
CA TYR A 113 -11.49 -12.68 -6.93
C TYR A 113 -12.88 -13.32 -6.85
N THR A 114 -13.72 -12.85 -5.93
CA THR A 114 -15.05 -13.39 -5.67
C THR A 114 -16.05 -12.27 -5.41
N LYS A 115 -17.31 -12.49 -5.79
CA LYS A 115 -18.44 -11.61 -5.44
C LYS A 115 -18.68 -11.52 -3.93
N GLU A 116 -18.30 -12.55 -3.17
CA GLU A 116 -18.49 -12.61 -1.72
C GLU A 116 -17.36 -11.94 -0.94
N THR A 117 -17.05 -10.69 -1.30
CA THR A 117 -15.98 -9.90 -0.69
C THR A 117 -16.43 -8.47 -0.37
N LEU A 118 -15.51 -7.63 0.09
CA LEU A 118 -15.70 -6.19 0.19
C LEU A 118 -15.58 -5.56 -1.21
N SER A 119 -16.70 -5.08 -1.74
CA SER A 119 -16.77 -4.35 -3.01
C SER A 119 -17.33 -2.93 -2.82
N PRO A 120 -17.13 -2.01 -3.78
CA PRO A 120 -17.62 -0.63 -3.68
C PRO A 120 -19.14 -0.57 -3.53
N THR A 121 -19.86 -1.31 -4.38
CA THR A 121 -21.32 -1.40 -4.34
C THR A 121 -21.82 -1.98 -3.02
N ARG A 122 -21.16 -3.00 -2.47
CA ARG A 122 -21.54 -3.57 -1.16
C ARG A 122 -21.31 -2.57 -0.02
N ALA A 123 -20.18 -1.89 -0.02
CA ALA A 123 -19.86 -0.87 0.98
C ALA A 123 -20.83 0.33 0.91
N GLU A 124 -21.13 0.81 -0.30
CA GLU A 124 -22.11 1.87 -0.54
C GLU A 124 -23.52 1.48 -0.04
N SER A 125 -23.95 0.23 -0.31
CA SER A 125 -25.24 -0.28 0.18
C SER A 125 -25.33 -0.23 1.71
N TYR A 126 -24.27 -0.63 2.41
CA TYR A 126 -24.22 -0.57 3.88
C TYR A 126 -24.22 0.86 4.42
N LEU A 127 -23.53 1.79 3.76
CA LEU A 127 -23.56 3.22 4.12
C LEU A 127 -24.96 3.80 3.97
N LYS A 128 -25.64 3.55 2.85
CA LYS A 128 -27.02 4.01 2.60
C LYS A 128 -28.00 3.45 3.63
N LYS A 129 -27.78 2.21 4.08
CA LYS A 129 -28.57 1.57 5.15
C LYS A 129 -28.19 2.02 6.57
N ARG A 130 -27.20 2.91 6.73
CA ARG A 130 -26.65 3.33 8.03
C ARG A 130 -26.13 2.16 8.88
N LEU A 131 -25.59 1.13 8.23
CA LEU A 131 -25.04 -0.09 8.86
C LEU A 131 -23.51 -0.08 8.93
N VAL A 132 -22.88 1.10 8.87
CA VAL A 132 -21.43 1.25 8.99
C VAL A 132 -21.11 2.05 10.24
N THR A 133 -20.21 1.54 11.06
CA THR A 133 -19.51 2.34 12.08
C THR A 133 -18.05 2.47 11.70
N SER A 134 -17.47 3.66 11.82
CA SER A 134 -16.14 3.94 11.29
C SER A 134 -15.42 4.98 12.12
N ARG A 135 -14.09 4.91 12.14
CA ARG A 135 -13.24 6.00 12.65
C ARG A 135 -13.18 7.17 11.67
N PHE A 136 -13.49 6.92 10.40
CA PHE A 136 -13.60 7.97 9.39
C PHE A 136 -14.97 8.66 9.49
N ARG A 137 -14.97 9.99 9.40
CA ARG A 137 -16.20 10.79 9.41
C ARG A 137 -16.84 10.92 8.03
N ILE A 138 -16.06 10.75 6.98
CA ILE A 138 -16.47 11.00 5.59
C ILE A 138 -16.04 9.81 4.73
N SER A 139 -16.93 9.44 3.82
CA SER A 139 -16.61 8.59 2.68
C SER A 139 -16.95 9.33 1.38
N ARG A 140 -16.33 8.92 0.28
CA ARG A 140 -16.60 9.44 -1.07
C ARG A 140 -16.78 8.25 -2.01
N THR A 141 -17.79 8.29 -2.86
CA THR A 141 -17.93 7.33 -3.95
C THR A 141 -17.58 8.04 -5.26
N ILE A 142 -16.83 7.38 -6.14
CA ILE A 142 -16.56 7.85 -7.50
C ILE A 142 -16.97 6.72 -8.45
N LYS A 143 -17.87 7.05 -9.38
CA LYS A 143 -18.26 6.20 -10.49
C LYS A 143 -17.85 6.89 -11.79
N GLU A 144 -17.16 6.15 -12.64
CA GLU A 144 -16.80 6.58 -13.98
C GLU A 144 -17.73 5.90 -14.99
N TYR A 145 -18.20 6.67 -15.97
CA TYR A 145 -19.12 6.19 -16.99
C TYR A 145 -18.54 6.46 -18.38
N HIS A 146 -18.68 5.50 -19.28
CA HIS A 146 -18.47 5.74 -20.70
C HIS A 146 -19.58 6.65 -21.24
N VAL A 147 -19.22 7.83 -21.73
CA VAL A 147 -20.16 8.92 -22.04
C VAL A 147 -21.25 8.52 -23.06
N LYS A 148 -20.90 7.68 -24.04
CA LYS A 148 -21.85 7.32 -25.11
C LYS A 148 -22.78 6.16 -24.75
N THR A 149 -22.31 5.21 -23.95
CA THR A 149 -23.06 3.97 -23.64
C THR A 149 -23.65 3.97 -22.24
N ALA A 150 -23.26 4.93 -21.39
CA ALA A 150 -23.57 4.98 -19.97
C ALA A 150 -23.09 3.75 -19.17
N GLU A 151 -22.20 2.94 -19.74
CA GLU A 151 -21.57 1.81 -19.04
C GLU A 151 -20.65 2.31 -17.94
N VAL A 152 -20.65 1.62 -16.79
CA VAL A 152 -19.72 1.91 -15.70
C VAL A 152 -18.32 1.40 -16.09
N LYS A 153 -17.34 2.30 -16.10
CA LYS A 153 -15.91 2.00 -16.38
C LYS A 153 -15.03 2.07 -15.14
N GLY A 154 -15.57 2.55 -14.02
CA GLY A 154 -14.89 2.49 -12.74
C GLY A 154 -15.89 2.66 -11.60
N ASP A 155 -15.73 1.88 -10.54
CA ASP A 155 -16.51 2.00 -9.31
C ASP A 155 -15.57 1.97 -8.11
N SER A 156 -15.62 3.01 -7.29
CA SER A 156 -14.71 3.13 -6.15
C SER A 156 -15.37 3.85 -4.99
N ILE A 157 -14.99 3.45 -3.78
CA ILE A 157 -15.36 4.10 -2.54
C ILE A 157 -14.14 4.32 -1.66
N TYR A 158 -14.06 5.53 -1.13
CA TYR A 158 -12.94 6.02 -0.34
C TYR A 158 -13.41 6.32 1.07
N PHE A 159 -12.61 5.93 2.06
CA PHE A 159 -12.85 6.22 3.47
C PHE A 159 -11.69 7.04 4.04
N GLY A 160 -12.04 8.17 4.67
CA GLY A 160 -11.06 9.14 5.19
C GLY A 160 -10.67 10.20 4.16
N LYS A 161 -9.69 11.04 4.52
CA LYS A 161 -9.17 12.08 3.61
C LYS A 161 -7.88 11.56 2.97
N ARG A 162 -7.59 11.94 1.73
CA ARG A 162 -6.34 11.56 1.05
C ARG A 162 -5.06 11.99 1.81
N THR A 163 -5.18 13.00 2.65
CA THR A 163 -4.11 13.58 3.47
C THR A 163 -4.03 13.01 4.88
N SER A 164 -4.96 12.15 5.33
CA SER A 164 -4.86 11.53 6.65
C SER A 164 -3.81 10.41 6.69
N ASP A 165 -3.35 10.09 7.90
CA ASP A 165 -2.31 9.05 8.09
C ASP A 165 -2.79 7.64 7.71
N LEU A 166 -4.10 7.41 7.72
CA LEU A 166 -4.71 6.22 7.14
C LEU A 166 -5.82 6.65 6.18
N TYR A 167 -5.84 6.03 5.01
CA TYR A 167 -6.85 6.23 3.97
C TYR A 167 -7.13 4.89 3.31
N ILE A 168 -8.41 4.53 3.15
CA ILE A 168 -8.79 3.22 2.61
C ILE A 168 -9.59 3.42 1.33
N ILE A 169 -9.23 2.67 0.31
CA ILE A 169 -9.88 2.68 -1.00
C ILE A 169 -10.38 1.26 -1.26
N VAL A 170 -11.64 1.13 -1.64
CA VAL A 170 -12.22 -0.11 -2.16
C VAL A 170 -12.66 0.20 -3.57
N TYR A 171 -12.21 -0.56 -4.55
CA TYR A 171 -12.58 -0.32 -5.94
C TYR A 171 -12.67 -1.61 -6.74
N ASP A 172 -13.40 -1.52 -7.84
CA ASP A 172 -13.53 -2.57 -8.83
C ASP A 172 -12.31 -2.54 -9.78
N LYS A 173 -11.35 -3.43 -9.52
CA LYS A 173 -10.11 -3.54 -10.30
C LYS A 173 -10.35 -4.25 -11.63
N GLN A 174 -11.42 -5.04 -11.73
CA GLN A 174 -11.86 -5.65 -12.98
C GLN A 174 -12.17 -4.57 -14.00
N LEU A 175 -12.96 -3.57 -13.60
CA LEU A 175 -13.32 -2.44 -14.46
C LEU A 175 -12.10 -1.58 -14.85
N GLU A 176 -11.10 -1.46 -13.99
CA GLU A 176 -9.86 -0.71 -14.29
C GLU A 176 -8.92 -1.47 -15.25
N SER A 177 -8.93 -2.81 -15.19
CA SER A 177 -7.94 -3.66 -15.88
C SER A 177 -8.53 -4.42 -17.07
N ASP A 178 -9.79 -4.15 -17.43
CA ASP A 178 -10.57 -4.89 -18.45
C ASP A 178 -10.47 -6.42 -18.28
N SER A 179 -10.54 -6.93 -17.05
CA SER A 179 -10.45 -8.36 -16.75
C SER A 179 -11.80 -9.07 -16.94
N ASP A 180 -11.77 -10.35 -17.35
CA ASP A 180 -12.98 -11.18 -17.50
C ASP A 180 -13.50 -11.76 -16.17
N SER A 181 -12.73 -11.64 -15.08
CA SER A 181 -13.05 -12.22 -13.78
C SER A 181 -13.33 -11.16 -12.72
N TYR A 182 -14.16 -11.49 -11.72
CA TYR A 182 -14.37 -10.61 -10.57
C TYR A 182 -13.03 -10.25 -9.96
N TRP A 183 -12.77 -8.96 -9.81
CA TRP A 183 -11.55 -8.48 -9.18
C TRP A 183 -11.83 -7.20 -8.42
N PHE A 184 -11.98 -7.34 -7.10
CA PHE A 184 -12.11 -6.21 -6.19
C PHE A 184 -10.81 -6.02 -5.43
N ARG A 185 -10.39 -4.77 -5.27
CA ARG A 185 -9.17 -4.42 -4.53
C ARG A 185 -9.49 -3.48 -3.38
N VAL A 186 -8.85 -3.76 -2.25
CA VAL A 186 -8.81 -2.87 -1.09
C VAL A 186 -7.39 -2.39 -0.88
N GLU A 187 -7.17 -1.08 -1.00
CA GLU A 187 -5.89 -0.43 -0.71
C GLU A 187 -5.96 0.29 0.63
N LEU A 188 -5.02 -0.05 1.52
CA LEU A 188 -4.77 0.67 2.75
C LEU A 188 -3.54 1.54 2.56
N ARG A 189 -3.73 2.84 2.55
CA ARG A 189 -2.66 3.85 2.45
C ARG A 189 -2.29 4.35 3.83
N PHE A 190 -1.08 4.01 4.25
CA PHE A 190 -0.48 4.38 5.52
C PHE A 190 0.52 5.52 5.29
N ARG A 191 0.50 6.57 6.10
CA ARG A 191 1.48 7.67 6.06
C ARG A 191 2.08 7.93 7.43
N ASN A 192 3.26 8.54 7.45
CA ASN A 192 3.92 9.01 8.66
C ASN A 192 4.01 7.86 9.69
N PHE A 193 3.52 8.10 10.91
CA PHE A 193 3.48 7.12 11.99
C PHE A 193 2.82 5.79 11.63
N TRP A 194 1.78 5.80 10.80
CA TRP A 194 1.14 4.57 10.35
C TRP A 194 2.02 3.79 9.37
N GLY A 195 2.82 4.49 8.54
CA GLY A 195 3.82 3.85 7.68
C GLY A 195 4.95 3.22 8.49
N GLU A 196 5.41 3.88 9.55
CA GLU A 196 6.39 3.33 10.50
C GLU A 196 5.86 2.05 11.17
N LYS A 197 4.59 2.03 11.58
CA LYS A 197 3.95 0.82 12.13
C LYS A 197 3.88 -0.34 11.14
N VAL A 198 3.65 -0.06 9.85
CA VAL A 198 3.68 -1.10 8.81
C VAL A 198 5.06 -1.70 8.70
N VAL A 199 6.11 -0.87 8.67
CA VAL A 199 7.49 -1.36 8.62
C VAL A 199 7.85 -2.16 9.86
N ALA A 200 7.51 -1.67 11.06
CA ALA A 200 7.71 -2.42 12.30
C ALA A 200 6.97 -3.76 12.29
N ALA A 201 5.72 -3.81 11.80
CA ALA A 201 4.97 -5.06 11.69
C ALA A 201 5.62 -6.06 10.73
N ILE A 202 6.19 -5.58 9.61
CA ILE A 202 6.92 -6.42 8.65
C ILE A 202 8.21 -6.98 9.26
N LEU A 203 8.96 -6.15 10.00
CA LEU A 203 10.27 -6.53 10.53
C LEU A 203 10.20 -7.35 11.82
N ASP A 204 9.35 -6.94 12.75
CA ASP A 204 9.31 -7.49 14.12
C ASP A 204 8.37 -8.69 14.23
N GLN A 205 7.29 -8.73 13.44
CA GLN A 205 6.25 -9.77 13.50
C GLN A 205 5.75 -10.18 12.10
N PRO A 206 6.63 -10.61 11.17
CA PRO A 206 6.26 -10.92 9.79
C PRO A 206 5.12 -11.94 9.68
N ASP A 207 5.12 -12.99 10.52
CA ASP A 207 4.09 -14.04 10.52
C ASP A 207 2.69 -13.53 10.92
N ARG A 208 2.63 -12.36 11.59
CA ARG A 208 1.40 -11.73 12.06
C ARG A 208 1.02 -10.50 11.25
N PHE A 209 1.73 -10.23 10.15
CA PHE A 209 1.47 -9.04 9.33
C PHE A 209 0.03 -9.03 8.78
N SER A 210 -0.49 -10.17 8.35
CA SER A 210 -1.86 -10.29 7.86
C SER A 210 -2.91 -10.04 8.96
N GLU A 211 -2.63 -10.45 10.19
CA GLU A 211 -3.45 -10.15 11.37
C GLU A 211 -3.47 -8.64 11.65
N PHE A 212 -2.29 -8.00 11.61
CA PHE A 212 -2.17 -6.55 11.76
C PHE A 212 -3.05 -5.81 10.74
N ILE A 213 -2.98 -6.17 9.46
CA ILE A 213 -3.79 -5.54 8.40
C ILE A 213 -5.30 -5.80 8.62
N ALA A 214 -5.70 -7.02 8.96
CA ALA A 214 -7.09 -7.34 9.26
C ALA A 214 -7.63 -6.57 10.47
N ASP A 215 -6.81 -6.37 11.50
CA ASP A 215 -7.19 -5.62 12.70
C ASP A 215 -7.26 -4.11 12.44
N VAL A 216 -6.39 -3.56 11.59
CA VAL A 216 -6.54 -2.18 11.07
C VAL A 216 -7.90 -2.03 10.38
N LEU A 217 -8.26 -2.92 9.47
CA LEU A 217 -9.57 -2.87 8.80
C LEU A 217 -10.73 -2.96 9.80
N LYS A 218 -10.71 -3.98 10.66
CA LYS A 218 -11.75 -4.24 11.67
C LYS A 218 -11.97 -3.07 12.63
N THR A 219 -10.91 -2.36 12.99
CA THR A 219 -11.00 -1.24 13.94
C THR A 219 -11.32 0.10 13.27
N THR A 220 -11.10 0.23 11.96
CA THR A 220 -11.28 1.48 11.23
C THR A 220 -12.62 1.56 10.51
N ILE A 221 -13.09 0.46 9.91
CA ILE A 221 -14.37 0.37 9.20
C ILE A 221 -15.09 -0.90 9.62
N GLN A 222 -16.34 -0.79 10.06
CA GLN A 222 -17.11 -1.89 10.60
C GLN A 222 -18.47 -1.95 9.93
N PHE A 223 -18.66 -2.98 9.11
CA PHE A 223 -19.94 -3.30 8.49
C PHE A 223 -20.77 -4.14 9.46
N ARG A 224 -21.92 -3.62 9.89
CA ARG A 224 -22.75 -4.16 10.96
C ARG A 224 -23.94 -4.95 10.41
N SER A 225 -24.33 -6.01 11.10
CA SER A 225 -25.43 -6.88 10.66
C SER A 225 -26.78 -6.17 10.74
N GLY A 226 -27.45 -6.02 9.58
CA GLY A 226 -28.80 -5.44 9.51
C GLY A 226 -29.92 -6.34 10.04
N VAL A 227 -29.63 -7.60 10.37
CA VAL A 227 -30.62 -8.56 10.91
C VAL A 227 -30.87 -8.30 12.40
N HIS A 228 -29.84 -7.85 13.14
CA HIS A 228 -29.97 -7.59 14.57
C HIS A 228 -30.50 -6.19 14.84
N ARG A 229 -31.68 -6.10 15.42
CA ARG A 229 -32.33 -4.81 15.76
C ARG A 229 -31.97 -4.33 17.16
N ARG A 230 -30.68 -4.04 17.39
CA ARG A 230 -30.26 -3.26 18.57
C ARG A 230 -30.47 -1.77 18.27
N SER A 231 -30.84 -0.99 19.29
CA SER A 231 -31.12 0.45 19.18
C SER A 231 -29.95 1.27 18.63
N GLU A 232 -28.72 0.88 18.95
CA GLU A 232 -27.51 1.51 18.44
C GLU A 232 -26.76 0.57 17.48
N VAL A 233 -26.44 1.06 16.28
CA VAL A 233 -25.74 0.30 15.24
C VAL A 233 -24.39 -0.24 15.73
N ARG A 234 -23.66 0.50 16.57
CA ARG A 234 -22.37 0.05 17.16
C ARG A 234 -22.49 -1.20 18.05
N ARG A 235 -23.68 -1.48 18.59
CA ARG A 235 -23.97 -2.66 19.43
C ARG A 235 -24.38 -3.87 18.60
N GLN A 236 -24.64 -3.69 17.31
CA GLN A 236 -24.92 -4.80 16.41
C GLN A 236 -23.61 -5.55 16.13
N PRO A 237 -23.63 -6.89 15.97
CA PRO A 237 -22.45 -7.63 15.58
C PRO A 237 -22.00 -7.22 14.16
N LEU A 238 -20.74 -7.55 13.82
CA LEU A 238 -20.28 -7.41 12.45
C LEU A 238 -21.10 -8.30 11.51
N ALA A 239 -21.32 -7.86 10.28
CA ALA A 239 -21.97 -8.66 9.26
C ALA A 239 -21.13 -9.91 8.97
N LYS A 240 -21.79 -11.07 8.77
CA LYS A 240 -21.12 -12.35 8.55
C LYS A 240 -20.11 -12.28 7.39
N TRP A 241 -20.53 -11.77 6.23
CA TRP A 241 -19.64 -11.61 5.08
C TRP A 241 -18.38 -10.77 5.40
N TYR A 242 -18.48 -9.80 6.32
CA TYR A 242 -17.33 -8.97 6.67
C TYR A 242 -16.40 -9.70 7.63
N LEU A 243 -16.93 -10.53 8.54
CA LEU A 243 -16.11 -11.46 9.33
C LEU A 243 -15.39 -12.47 8.42
N ASP A 244 -16.07 -12.98 7.40
CA ASP A 244 -15.51 -13.90 6.41
C ASP A 244 -14.41 -13.20 5.59
N TYR A 245 -14.65 -11.94 5.18
CA TYR A 245 -13.64 -11.11 4.50
C TYR A 245 -12.41 -10.85 5.38
N LEU A 246 -12.60 -10.45 6.65
CA LEU A 246 -11.47 -10.27 7.58
C LEU A 246 -10.69 -11.56 7.80
N SER A 247 -11.38 -12.71 7.85
CA SER A 247 -10.74 -14.03 7.93
C SER A 247 -9.98 -14.35 6.64
N TYR A 248 -10.51 -13.97 5.48
CA TYR A 248 -9.80 -14.06 4.21
C TYR A 248 -8.51 -13.25 4.23
N VAL A 249 -8.54 -11.99 4.69
CA VAL A 249 -7.34 -11.14 4.82
C VAL A 249 -6.29 -11.79 5.73
N ARG A 250 -6.67 -12.37 6.86
CA ARG A 250 -5.73 -13.03 7.79
C ARG A 250 -5.00 -14.23 7.17
N ARG A 251 -5.58 -14.88 6.16
CA ARG A 251 -4.97 -16.02 5.45
C ARG A 251 -4.04 -15.60 4.31
N GLN A 252 -3.96 -14.31 4.00
CA GLN A 252 -3.10 -13.82 2.93
C GLN A 252 -1.66 -13.70 3.40
N SER A 253 -0.69 -14.13 2.60
CA SER A 253 0.72 -13.78 2.76
C SER A 253 1.02 -12.45 2.07
N LEU A 254 2.05 -11.73 2.56
CA LEU A 254 2.63 -10.61 1.85
C LEU A 254 3.57 -11.15 0.77
N TYR A 255 3.21 -10.92 -0.50
CA TYR A 255 4.03 -11.33 -1.63
C TYR A 255 5.38 -10.59 -1.62
N GLY A 256 6.46 -11.28 -2.01
CA GLY A 256 7.82 -10.73 -2.02
C GLY A 256 8.45 -10.51 -0.64
N LEU A 257 7.84 -11.00 0.45
CA LEU A 257 8.36 -10.75 1.80
C LEU A 257 9.75 -11.37 2.04
N ASN A 258 9.93 -12.64 1.67
CA ASN A 258 11.17 -13.43 1.87
C ASN A 258 11.67 -14.09 0.57
N SER A 259 11.49 -13.44 -0.59
CA SER A 259 11.78 -14.02 -1.92
C SER A 259 13.25 -14.44 -2.14
N CYS A 260 14.22 -13.79 -1.49
CA CYS A 260 15.64 -14.19 -1.60
C CYS A 260 16.01 -15.43 -0.78
N GLU A 261 15.30 -15.69 0.32
CA GLU A 261 15.62 -16.81 1.23
C GLU A 261 15.21 -18.16 0.63
N THR A 262 14.27 -18.16 -0.32
CA THR A 262 13.72 -19.38 -0.93
C THR A 262 14.47 -19.85 -2.18
N LYS A 263 15.28 -19.00 -2.83
CA LYS A 263 16.07 -19.37 -4.02
C LYS A 263 17.48 -19.89 -3.68
N GLY A 264 17.90 -19.80 -2.42
CA GLY A 264 19.18 -20.33 -1.93
C GLY A 264 19.14 -21.80 -1.46
N GLY A 265 18.02 -22.50 -1.65
CA GLY A 265 17.85 -23.91 -1.27
C GLY A 265 18.57 -24.87 -2.21
N VAL A 266 19.89 -24.73 -2.34
CA VAL A 266 20.74 -25.90 -2.53
C VAL A 266 20.84 -26.52 -1.15
N THR A 267 20.15 -27.65 -0.95
CA THR A 267 20.46 -28.58 0.12
C THR A 267 21.92 -28.98 -0.06
N LEU A 268 22.79 -28.38 0.75
CA LEU A 268 24.04 -29.03 1.11
C LEU A 268 23.67 -30.07 2.17
N ASP A 269 23.98 -31.30 1.83
CA ASP A 269 23.72 -32.53 2.59
C ASP A 269 24.12 -32.41 4.06
N ASP A 270 23.29 -33.01 4.92
CA ASP A 270 23.69 -34.03 5.89
C ASP A 270 22.59 -35.12 5.95
#